data_AF-A0A5P6P983-F1
#
_entry.id   AF-A0A5P6P983-F1
#
_cell.length_a   1.000
_cell.length_b   1.000
_cell.length_c   1.000
_cell.angle_alpha   90.00
_cell.angle_beta   90.00
_cell.angle_gamma   90.00
#
_symmetry.space_group_name_H-M   'P 1'
#
loop_
_entity.id
_entity.type
_entity.pdbx_description
1 polymer ?
#
loop_
_entity_poly.entity_id
_entity_poly.type
_entity_poly.pdbx_seq_one_letter_code
_entity_poly.pdbx_strand_id
1 'polypeptide(L)'
;MCNRKLPQLSLLAIGLLLQLTCFHGTAVALGSASSHDGPWNPHHIDQLPPDVRNAVLRRCGGRAQALHYFVTYLNRSTTVRLHFENLRCDGDKTFRRGESCLHQEFVAYGKHYRLAKHYYAPCND
;
A
#
# COMPACT_ATOMS: atom_id res chain seq x y z
N MET A 1 42.01 -71.13 -6.86
CA MET A 1 41.61 -69.96 -6.05
C MET A 1 41.63 -68.72 -6.94
N CYS A 2 40.48 -68.11 -7.24
CA CYS A 2 40.36 -66.66 -7.45
C CYS A 2 38.89 -66.25 -7.23
N ASN A 3 38.65 -65.67 -6.06
CA ASN A 3 37.43 -64.95 -5.70
C ASN A 3 37.49 -63.56 -6.33
N ARG A 4 36.36 -63.02 -6.80
CA ARG A 4 35.92 -61.64 -6.48
C ARG A 4 34.46 -61.42 -6.88
N LYS A 5 33.68 -60.99 -5.89
CA LYS A 5 32.24 -60.74 -5.92
C LYS A 5 31.90 -59.52 -6.78
N LEU A 6 30.83 -59.60 -7.56
CA LEU A 6 30.16 -58.44 -8.15
C LEU A 6 29.41 -57.66 -7.05
N PRO A 7 29.28 -56.33 -7.24
CA PRO A 7 27.96 -55.74 -7.19
C PRO A 7 27.74 -54.84 -8.41
N GLN A 8 27.01 -55.35 -9.42
CA GLN A 8 26.54 -54.60 -10.60
C GLN A 8 25.09 -54.13 -10.44
N LEU A 9 24.72 -53.47 -9.32
CA LEU A 9 23.33 -53.05 -9.10
C LEU A 9 23.12 -51.56 -8.79
N SER A 10 24.12 -50.69 -8.96
CA SER A 10 24.01 -49.27 -8.53
C SER A 10 24.03 -48.21 -9.63
N LEU A 11 23.67 -48.51 -10.88
CA LEU A 11 23.71 -47.49 -11.95
C LEU A 11 22.43 -47.35 -12.79
N LEU A 12 21.31 -47.98 -12.40
CA LEU A 12 20.04 -47.89 -13.13
C LEU A 12 18.91 -47.19 -12.34
N ALA A 13 19.23 -46.49 -11.23
CA ALA A 13 18.22 -45.83 -10.40
C ALA A 13 18.19 -44.29 -10.52
N ILE A 14 19.04 -43.68 -11.37
CA ILE A 14 19.16 -42.21 -11.47
C ILE A 14 18.38 -41.64 -12.67
N GLY A 15 17.98 -42.48 -13.64
CA GLY A 15 17.40 -42.00 -14.90
C GLY A 15 15.89 -41.71 -14.90
N LEU A 16 15.11 -42.16 -13.91
CA LEU A 16 13.64 -42.23 -14.04
C LEU A 16 12.84 -41.25 -13.16
N LEU A 17 13.45 -40.52 -12.24
CA LEU A 17 12.70 -39.58 -11.37
C LEU A 17 12.74 -38.11 -11.83
N LEU A 18 13.38 -37.82 -12.96
CA LEU A 18 13.49 -36.46 -13.51
C LEU A 18 12.34 -36.03 -14.43
N GLN A 19 11.25 -36.81 -14.51
CA GLN A 19 10.14 -36.56 -15.46
C GLN A 19 8.86 -35.98 -14.83
N LEU A 20 8.90 -35.53 -13.57
CA LEU A 20 7.71 -35.07 -12.83
C LEU A 20 7.57 -33.55 -12.65
N THR A 21 8.34 -32.72 -13.35
CA THR A 21 8.38 -31.25 -13.09
C THR A 21 7.70 -30.36 -14.14
N CYS A 22 7.00 -30.91 -15.13
CA CYS A 22 6.45 -30.12 -16.23
C CYS A 22 4.92 -29.87 -16.20
N PHE A 23 4.27 -29.92 -15.04
CA PHE A 23 2.93 -29.34 -14.88
C PHE A 23 3.02 -28.01 -14.13
N HIS A 24 3.60 -26.99 -14.78
CA HIS A 24 3.38 -25.61 -14.35
C HIS A 24 1.97 -25.21 -14.80
N GLY A 25 0.97 -25.63 -14.01
CA GLY A 25 -0.37 -25.08 -14.12
C GLY A 25 -0.26 -23.56 -14.02
N THR A 26 -0.70 -22.85 -15.04
CA THR A 26 -0.83 -21.39 -15.00
C THR A 26 -1.85 -21.06 -13.92
N ALA A 27 -1.38 -20.78 -12.71
CA ALA A 27 -2.21 -20.24 -11.65
C ALA A 27 -2.58 -18.81 -12.05
N VAL A 28 -3.67 -18.67 -12.81
CA VAL A 28 -4.32 -17.39 -13.02
C VAL A 28 -5.01 -17.07 -11.70
N ALA A 29 -4.33 -16.33 -10.83
CA ALA A 29 -4.97 -15.71 -9.69
C ALA A 29 -5.95 -14.66 -10.24
N LEU A 30 -7.23 -15.03 -10.35
CA LEU A 30 -8.31 -14.06 -10.36
C LEU A 30 -8.26 -13.36 -8.99
N GLY A 31 -7.47 -12.30 -8.90
CA GLY A 31 -7.55 -11.37 -7.79
C GLY A 31 -9.02 -10.96 -7.69
N SER A 32 -9.64 -11.22 -6.55
CA SER A 32 -10.96 -10.68 -6.26
C SER A 32 -10.89 -9.19 -6.54
N ALA A 33 -11.70 -8.71 -7.48
CA ALA A 33 -12.00 -7.29 -7.54
C ALA A 33 -12.50 -6.95 -6.13
N SER A 34 -11.66 -6.22 -5.40
CA SER A 34 -11.85 -5.91 -3.99
C SER A 34 -13.31 -5.52 -3.81
N SER A 35 -13.99 -6.14 -2.84
CA SER A 35 -15.31 -5.70 -2.45
C SER A 35 -15.30 -4.19 -2.27
N HIS A 36 -16.46 -3.56 -2.43
CA HIS A 36 -16.68 -2.16 -2.10
C HIS A 36 -16.23 -1.77 -0.66
N ASP A 37 -15.85 -2.75 0.17
CA ASP A 37 -15.39 -2.64 1.56
C ASP A 37 -13.86 -2.79 1.70
N GLY A 38 -13.08 -2.46 0.66
CA GLY A 38 -11.63 -2.34 0.79
C GLY A 38 -11.24 -1.27 1.81
N PRO A 39 -10.00 -1.28 2.33
CA PRO A 39 -9.57 -0.32 3.35
C PRO A 39 -9.54 1.14 2.86
N TRP A 40 -9.68 1.34 1.54
CA TRP A 40 -9.83 2.64 0.88
C TRP A 40 -11.27 3.10 0.93
N ASN A 41 -11.55 4.13 1.74
CA ASN A 41 -12.90 4.65 1.95
C ASN A 41 -12.93 6.18 1.80
N PRO A 42 -13.82 6.75 0.95
CA PRO A 42 -13.97 8.20 0.83
C PRO A 42 -14.50 8.87 2.11
N HIS A 43 -15.14 8.12 3.01
CA HIS A 43 -15.67 8.64 4.27
C HIS A 43 -14.58 9.30 5.15
N HIS A 44 -13.34 8.79 5.10
CA HIS A 44 -12.20 9.39 5.80
C HIS A 44 -11.84 10.79 5.29
N ILE A 45 -12.23 11.12 4.05
CA ILE A 45 -12.11 12.47 3.47
C ILE A 45 -13.34 13.32 3.83
N ASP A 46 -14.54 12.73 3.79
CA ASP A 46 -15.79 13.44 4.01
C ASP A 46 -15.92 14.03 5.43
N GLN A 47 -15.34 13.33 6.41
CA GLN A 47 -15.31 13.74 7.83
C GLN A 47 -14.33 14.88 8.15
N LEU A 48 -13.47 15.27 7.21
CA LEU A 48 -12.49 16.33 7.44
C LEU A 48 -13.16 17.70 7.60
N PRO A 49 -12.52 18.66 8.31
CA PRO A 49 -12.96 20.05 8.29
C PRO A 49 -13.08 20.55 6.84
N PRO A 50 -14.12 21.35 6.49
CA PRO A 50 -14.41 21.72 5.11
C PRO A 50 -13.21 22.30 4.34
N ASP A 51 -12.40 23.15 4.99
CA ASP A 51 -11.21 23.75 4.38
C ASP A 51 -10.15 22.70 4.02
N VAL A 52 -9.94 21.73 4.92
CA VAL A 52 -8.99 20.63 4.75
C VAL A 52 -9.48 19.67 3.67
N ARG A 53 -10.76 19.27 3.73
CA ARG A 53 -11.42 18.43 2.72
C ARG A 53 -11.27 19.04 1.32
N ASN A 54 -11.61 20.33 1.20
CA ASN A 54 -11.52 21.04 -0.07
C ASN A 54 -10.08 21.10 -0.60
N ALA A 55 -9.08 21.24 0.27
CA ALA A 55 -7.67 21.19 -0.13
C ALA A 55 -7.26 19.81 -0.69
N VAL A 56 -7.73 18.73 -0.06
CA VAL A 56 -7.48 17.36 -0.53
C VAL A 56 -8.16 17.11 -1.88
N LEU A 57 -9.45 17.42 -2.00
CA LEU A 57 -10.21 17.19 -3.23
C LEU A 57 -9.67 17.99 -4.41
N ARG A 58 -9.25 19.26 -4.20
CA ARG A 58 -8.58 20.06 -5.25
C ARG A 58 -7.30 19.40 -5.74
N ARG A 59 -6.51 18.80 -4.85
CA ARG A 59 -5.29 18.07 -5.23
C ARG A 59 -5.58 16.81 -6.04
N CYS A 60 -6.66 16.12 -5.69
CA CYS A 60 -7.09 14.91 -6.39
C CYS A 60 -7.95 15.16 -7.64
N GLY A 61 -8.34 16.39 -7.94
CA GLY A 61 -9.21 16.67 -9.09
C GLY A 61 -10.67 16.27 -8.87
N GLY A 62 -11.12 16.14 -7.61
CA GLY A 62 -12.53 16.00 -7.25
C GLY A 62 -12.91 14.70 -6.55
N ARG A 63 -12.21 13.59 -6.77
CA ARG A 63 -12.46 12.31 -6.08
C ARG A 63 -11.20 11.78 -5.40
N ALA A 64 -11.37 11.31 -4.17
CA ALA A 64 -10.30 10.77 -3.37
C ALA A 64 -10.83 9.68 -2.43
N GLN A 65 -9.99 8.71 -2.12
CA GLN A 65 -10.22 7.69 -1.11
C GLN A 65 -9.03 7.67 -0.16
N ALA A 66 -9.25 7.36 1.11
CA ALA A 66 -8.20 7.34 2.11
C ALA A 66 -8.26 6.06 2.93
N LEU A 67 -7.12 5.67 3.52
CA LEU A 67 -7.07 4.68 4.59
C LEU A 67 -7.45 5.33 5.92
N HIS A 68 -7.73 4.50 6.92
CA HIS A 68 -8.10 4.94 8.28
C HIS A 68 -7.13 5.96 8.89
N TYR A 69 -5.82 5.75 8.72
CA TYR A 69 -4.75 6.60 9.26
C TYR A 69 -4.32 7.75 8.33
N PHE A 70 -5.22 8.19 7.43
CA PHE A 70 -4.93 9.35 6.58
C PHE A 70 -4.82 10.65 7.38
N VAL A 71 -5.52 10.77 8.51
CA VAL A 71 -5.59 12.00 9.29
C VAL A 71 -5.26 11.75 10.76
N THR A 72 -4.44 12.63 11.32
CA THR A 72 -4.13 12.68 12.74
C THR A 72 -4.53 14.04 13.31
N TYR A 73 -5.37 14.04 14.33
CA TYR A 73 -5.78 15.25 15.05
C TYR A 73 -4.87 15.47 16.25
N LEU A 74 -4.20 16.62 16.27
CA LEU A 74 -3.22 17.03 17.28
C LEU A 74 -3.72 18.28 18.02
N ASN A 75 -3.13 18.56 19.18
CA ASN A 75 -3.37 19.79 19.95
C ASN A 75 -4.88 20.06 20.20
N ARG A 76 -5.60 19.08 20.73
CA ARG A 76 -7.07 19.15 20.94
C ARG A 76 -7.83 19.49 19.65
N SER A 77 -7.45 18.83 18.56
CA SER A 77 -7.98 19.01 17.20
C SER A 77 -7.72 20.38 16.58
N THR A 78 -6.95 21.28 17.20
CA THR A 78 -6.57 22.57 16.58
C THR A 78 -5.53 22.41 15.48
N THR A 79 -4.89 21.24 15.38
CA THR A 79 -3.96 20.90 14.31
C THR A 79 -4.39 19.59 13.65
N VAL A 80 -4.49 19.59 12.32
CA VAL A 80 -4.84 18.42 11.51
C VAL A 80 -3.64 18.07 10.64
N ARG A 81 -3.04 16.91 10.90
CA ARG A 81 -1.95 16.36 10.08
C ARG A 81 -2.53 15.36 9.09
N LEU A 82 -2.15 15.48 7.82
CA LEU A 82 -2.51 14.57 6.74
C LEU A 82 -1.29 13.75 6.32
N HIS A 83 -1.47 12.45 6.15
CA HIS A 83 -0.45 11.46 5.75
C HIS A 83 -0.76 11.00 4.32
N PHE A 84 -0.10 11.56 3.31
CA PHE A 84 -0.50 11.35 1.91
C PHE A 84 -0.14 9.97 1.35
N GLU A 85 0.64 9.16 2.05
CA GLU A 85 0.79 7.72 1.78
C GLU A 85 -0.52 6.96 1.89
N ASN A 86 -1.44 7.48 2.70
CA ASN A 86 -2.73 6.90 2.99
C ASN A 86 -3.84 7.54 2.14
N LEU A 87 -3.46 8.25 1.05
CA LEU A 87 -4.37 8.90 0.12
C LEU A 87 -4.27 8.30 -1.28
N ARG A 88 -5.41 8.00 -1.88
CA ARG A 88 -5.54 7.69 -3.31
C ARG A 88 -6.42 8.74 -3.98
N CYS A 89 -5.88 9.37 -5.01
CA CYS A 89 -6.66 10.14 -5.96
C CYS A 89 -7.10 9.24 -7.13
N ASP A 90 -8.02 9.72 -7.94
CA ASP A 90 -8.20 9.14 -9.27
C ASP A 90 -6.94 9.37 -10.12
N GLY A 91 -6.39 8.28 -10.67
CA GLY A 91 -5.16 8.27 -11.44
C GLY A 91 -3.90 7.98 -10.62
N ASP A 92 -2.78 7.76 -11.31
CA ASP A 92 -1.50 7.35 -10.70
C ASP A 92 -0.73 8.54 -10.11
N LYS A 93 -1.33 9.21 -9.12
CA LYS A 93 -0.61 10.23 -8.34
C LYS A 93 0.13 9.58 -7.18
N THR A 94 1.46 9.71 -7.18
CA THR A 94 2.30 9.34 -6.05
C THR A 94 2.67 10.57 -5.22
N PHE A 95 2.56 10.44 -3.90
CA PHE A 95 2.93 11.48 -2.94
C PHE A 95 4.25 11.17 -2.22
N ARG A 96 5.08 10.31 -2.81
CA ARG A 96 6.35 9.83 -2.25
C ARG A 96 7.56 10.48 -2.93
N ARG A 97 8.64 10.70 -2.18
CA ARG A 97 9.98 11.07 -2.65
C ARG A 97 11.00 10.12 -2.01
N GLY A 98 11.49 9.15 -2.76
CA GLY A 98 12.36 8.10 -2.22
C GLY A 98 11.64 7.31 -1.12
N GLU A 99 12.14 7.39 0.11
CA GLU A 99 11.54 6.76 1.29
C GLU A 99 10.63 7.67 2.11
N SER A 100 10.48 8.92 1.70
CA SER A 100 9.69 9.91 2.41
C SER A 100 8.33 10.15 1.76
N CYS A 101 7.31 10.41 2.56
CA CYS A 101 5.95 10.69 2.14
C CYS A 101 5.56 12.14 2.48
N LEU A 102 4.70 12.71 1.64
CA LEU A 102 4.19 14.06 1.83
C LEU A 102 3.28 14.10 3.07
N HIS A 103 3.56 15.06 3.94
CA HIS A 103 2.74 15.41 5.09
C HIS A 103 2.30 16.87 4.98
N GLN A 104 1.07 17.14 5.42
CA GLN A 104 0.56 18.52 5.54
C GLN A 104 -0.08 18.74 6.89
N GLU A 105 0.24 19.86 7.51
CA GLU A 105 -0.40 20.28 8.76
C GLU A 105 -1.26 21.51 8.51
N PHE A 106 -2.52 21.42 8.90
CA PHE A 106 -3.46 22.53 8.92
C PHE A 106 -3.70 22.95 10.36
N VAL A 107 -3.71 24.25 10.63
CA VAL A 107 -3.94 24.81 11.96
C VAL A 107 -5.23 25.61 11.96
N ALA A 108 -6.00 25.47 13.05
CA ALA A 108 -7.21 26.21 13.28
C ALA A 108 -6.93 27.72 13.37
N TYR A 109 -7.73 28.50 12.66
CA TYR A 109 -7.72 29.95 12.62
C TYR A 109 -9.17 30.45 12.65
N GLY A 110 -9.65 30.78 13.85
CA GLY A 110 -11.07 31.07 14.08
C GLY A 110 -11.93 29.84 13.76
N LYS A 111 -12.85 29.98 12.79
CA LYS A 111 -13.73 28.89 12.31
C LYS A 111 -13.13 28.08 11.16
N HIS A 112 -11.93 28.43 10.71
CA HIS A 112 -11.30 27.86 9.52
C HIS A 112 -10.04 27.07 9.86
N TYR A 113 -9.59 26.25 8.93
CA TYR A 113 -8.26 25.64 8.96
C TYR A 113 -7.40 26.20 7.84
N ARG A 114 -6.14 26.54 8.15
CA ARG A 114 -5.16 27.04 7.18
C ARG A 114 -3.95 26.13 7.12
N LEU A 115 -3.42 25.91 5.92
CA LEU A 115 -2.19 25.15 5.73
C LEU A 115 -1.03 25.88 6.43
N ALA A 116 -0.42 25.23 7.40
CA ALA A 116 0.70 25.76 8.18
C ALA A 116 2.03 25.12 7.76
N LYS A 117 2.02 23.81 7.45
CA LYS A 117 3.22 23.10 6.99
C LYS A 117 2.93 22.18 5.81
N HIS A 118 3.95 22.05 4.96
CA HIS A 118 4.04 21.10 3.87
C HIS A 118 5.46 20.55 3.85
N TYR A 119 5.63 19.26 4.10
CA TYR A 119 6.96 18.67 4.24
C TYR A 119 6.97 17.19 3.84
N TYR A 120 8.15 16.65 3.63
CA TYR A 120 8.37 15.22 3.44
C TYR A 120 9.06 14.66 4.67
N ALA A 121 8.56 13.55 5.19
CA ALA A 121 9.09 12.83 6.34
C ALA A 121 9.05 11.32 6.05
N PRO A 122 9.71 10.46 6.84
CA PRO A 122 9.51 9.02 6.73
C PRO A 122 8.02 8.68 6.69
N CYS A 123 7.65 7.75 5.83
CA CYS A 123 6.26 7.29 5.76
C CYS A 123 5.91 6.46 7.00
N ASN A 124 4.65 6.49 7.45
CA ASN A 124 4.19 5.84 8.68
C ASN A 124 4.85 6.41 9.96
N ASP A 125 4.89 7.74 10.08
CA ASP A 125 5.36 8.44 11.30
C ASP A 125 4.40 8.35 12.50
#